data_AF-A0A6C1KXF6-F1
#
_entry.id   AF-A0A6C1KXF6-F1
#
_cell.length_a   1.000
_cell.length_b   1.000
_cell.length_c   1.000
_cell.angle_alpha   90.00
_cell.angle_beta   90.00
_cell.angle_gamma   90.00
#
_symmetry.space_group_name_H-M   'P 1'
#
loop_
_entity.id
_entity.type
_entity.pdbx_description
1 polymer ?
#
loop_
_entity_poly.entity_id
_entity_poly.type
_entity_poly.pdbx_seq_one_letter_code
_entity_poly.pdbx_strand_id
1 'polypeptide(L)'
;MDSGYKIPLLASLKWSFQWAFAVVLRHQKTTAAYAVAGILVGLLVSSDLGGLLLLVYSVASIPLALLTHGEVLRGPSAFDAQTLGQGAGRMVGYLLDTILIGLAAGLSALVPIFAIAMLSGSAPLGTGLELVLVFLVVTVVAVVASRPALRLPSRVLGDPISWAQAWRLGKGNTLALVLGPFLISLPILLVEQIVQLLVPETLVDVVSMVLLPVQIVLTCAFLSVAYGQLRRANPEL
;
A
#
# COMPACT_ATOMS: atom_id res chain seq x y z
N MET A 1 -4.55 -25.52 -9.83
CA MET A 1 -3.84 -24.23 -9.62
C MET A 1 -2.67 -24.19 -10.57
N ASP A 2 -2.71 -23.27 -11.52
CA ASP A 2 -1.65 -23.14 -12.51
C ASP A 2 -0.48 -22.38 -11.89
N SER A 3 0.47 -23.14 -11.32
CA SER A 3 1.65 -22.59 -10.64
C SER A 3 2.61 -21.85 -11.58
N GLY A 4 2.37 -21.94 -12.90
CA GLY A 4 3.20 -21.33 -13.93
C GLY A 4 2.90 -19.85 -14.20
N TYR A 5 1.72 -19.33 -13.85
CA TYR A 5 1.38 -17.95 -14.17
C TYR A 5 2.23 -16.94 -13.39
N LYS A 6 2.91 -16.05 -14.13
CA LYS A 6 3.71 -14.95 -13.59
C LYS A 6 3.03 -13.61 -13.86
N ILE A 7 2.88 -12.79 -12.82
CA ILE A 7 2.38 -11.41 -12.95
C ILE A 7 3.32 -10.65 -13.89
N PRO A 8 2.82 -10.08 -15.01
CA PRO A 8 3.60 -9.17 -15.84
C PRO A 8 3.76 -7.84 -15.08
N LEU A 9 4.85 -7.73 -14.29
CA LEU A 9 5.06 -6.65 -13.32
C LEU A 9 4.90 -5.25 -13.93
N LEU A 10 5.58 -4.97 -15.04
CA LEU A 10 5.54 -3.65 -15.69
C LEU A 10 4.15 -3.30 -16.23
N ALA A 11 3.45 -4.27 -16.83
CA ALA A 11 2.09 -4.05 -17.31
C ALA A 11 1.13 -3.80 -16.15
N SER A 12 1.30 -4.53 -15.05
CA SER A 12 0.49 -4.39 -13.83
C SER A 12 0.71 -3.05 -13.14
N LEU A 13 1.96 -2.57 -13.09
CA LEU A 13 2.29 -1.23 -12.62
C LEU A 13 1.65 -0.16 -13.51
N LYS A 14 1.80 -0.26 -14.83
CA LYS A 14 1.16 0.68 -15.77
C LYS A 14 -0.34 0.77 -15.54
N TRP A 15 -1.00 -0.38 -15.38
CA TRP A 15 -2.43 -0.43 -15.12
C TRP A 15 -2.77 0.18 -13.76
N SER A 16 -2.01 -0.11 -12.71
CA SER A 16 -2.27 0.48 -11.39
C SER A 16 -2.16 1.99 -11.39
N PHE A 17 -1.22 2.59 -12.14
CA PHE A 17 -1.13 4.05 -12.30
C PHE A 17 -2.33 4.64 -13.02
N GLN A 18 -2.75 4.04 -14.14
CA GLN A 18 -3.94 4.48 -14.89
C GLN A 18 -5.20 4.42 -14.04
N TRP A 19 -5.34 3.36 -13.26
CA TRP A 19 -6.45 3.15 -12.34
C TRP A 19 -6.43 4.12 -11.17
N ALA A 20 -5.28 4.31 -10.51
CA ALA A 20 -5.15 5.28 -9.43
C ALA A 20 -5.52 6.69 -9.89
N PHE A 21 -5.09 7.08 -11.10
CA PHE A 21 -5.44 8.36 -11.69
C PHE A 21 -6.96 8.48 -11.95
N ALA A 22 -7.58 7.43 -12.50
CA ALA A 22 -9.03 7.40 -12.71
C ALA A 22 -9.81 7.55 -11.38
N VAL A 23 -9.37 6.85 -10.33
CA VAL A 23 -9.96 6.92 -8.98
C VAL A 23 -9.84 8.34 -8.41
N VAL A 24 -8.66 8.95 -8.50
CA VAL A 24 -8.43 10.33 -8.03
C VAL A 24 -9.33 11.33 -8.78
N LEU A 25 -9.42 11.21 -10.10
CA LEU A 25 -10.30 12.07 -10.91
C LEU A 25 -11.78 11.88 -10.62
N ARG A 26 -12.19 10.65 -10.29
CA ARG A 26 -13.57 10.34 -9.96
C ARG A 26 -13.95 10.79 -8.56
N HIS A 27 -13.03 10.66 -7.62
CA HIS A 27 -13.22 10.99 -6.21
C HIS A 27 -12.43 12.23 -5.78
N GLN A 28 -12.43 13.28 -6.61
CA GLN A 28 -11.69 14.51 -6.35
C GLN A 28 -12.00 15.12 -4.99
N LYS A 29 -13.29 15.15 -4.58
CA LYS A 29 -13.70 15.71 -3.28
C LYS A 29 -13.11 14.92 -2.10
N THR A 30 -13.20 13.59 -2.17
CA THR A 30 -12.65 12.71 -1.14
C THR A 30 -11.13 12.84 -1.10
N THR A 31 -10.48 12.75 -2.25
CA THR A 31 -9.01 12.90 -2.37
C THR A 31 -8.54 14.25 -1.84
N ALA A 32 -9.24 15.34 -2.18
CA ALA A 32 -8.95 16.68 -1.67
C ALA A 32 -9.10 16.74 -0.13
N ALA A 33 -10.15 16.13 0.44
CA ALA A 33 -10.32 16.07 1.88
C ALA A 33 -9.15 15.32 2.57
N TYR A 34 -8.66 14.21 1.97
CA TYR A 34 -7.48 13.50 2.48
C TYR A 34 -6.19 14.31 2.34
N ALA A 35 -6.02 15.04 1.24
CA ALA A 35 -4.88 15.92 1.06
C ALA A 35 -4.88 17.06 2.10
N VAL A 36 -6.03 17.71 2.31
CA VAL A 36 -6.19 18.75 3.34
C VAL A 36 -5.94 18.17 4.74
N ALA A 37 -6.51 17.00 5.06
CA ALA A 37 -6.26 16.33 6.33
C ALA A 37 -4.77 15.98 6.49
N GLY A 38 -4.11 15.51 5.44
CA GLY A 38 -2.67 15.22 5.45
C GLY A 38 -1.82 16.46 5.71
N ILE A 39 -2.16 17.59 5.08
CA ILE A 39 -1.50 18.88 5.33
C ILE A 39 -1.68 19.30 6.79
N LEU A 40 -2.91 19.25 7.31
CA LEU A 40 -3.19 19.62 8.70
C LEU A 40 -2.43 18.72 9.68
N VAL A 41 -2.39 17.41 9.43
CA VAL A 41 -1.65 16.47 10.26
C VAL A 41 -0.15 16.76 10.18
N GLY A 42 0.41 16.95 8.98
CA GLY A 42 1.83 17.23 8.79
C GLY A 42 2.29 18.53 9.45
N LEU A 43 1.46 19.58 9.44
CA LEU A 43 1.74 20.83 10.16
C LEU A 43 1.76 20.64 11.69
N LEU A 44 1.08 19.61 12.20
CA LEU A 44 0.92 19.34 13.62
C LEU A 44 1.80 18.18 14.13
N VAL A 45 2.52 17.49 13.23
CA VAL A 45 3.38 16.33 13.56
C VAL A 45 4.53 16.71 14.48
N SER A 46 4.98 17.97 14.44
CA SER A 46 6.00 18.53 15.33
C SER A 46 5.54 18.74 16.80
N SER A 47 4.28 18.42 17.12
CA SER A 47 3.75 18.47 18.49
C SER A 47 3.67 17.07 19.12
N ASP A 48 3.60 16.97 20.45
CA ASP A 48 3.39 15.70 21.18
C ASP A 48 2.12 14.94 20.73
N LEU A 49 1.22 15.59 19.98
CA LEU A 49 0.02 15.01 19.37
C LEU A 49 0.27 14.33 18.00
N GLY A 50 1.47 14.46 17.44
CA GLY A 50 1.82 13.99 16.09
C GLY A 50 1.58 12.50 15.89
N GLY A 51 1.94 11.67 16.88
CA GLY A 51 1.71 10.22 16.83
C GLY A 51 0.23 9.82 16.82
N LEU A 52 -0.61 10.52 17.60
CA LEU A 52 -2.06 10.28 17.63
C LEU A 52 -2.71 10.72 16.31
N LEU A 53 -2.30 11.87 15.77
CA LEU A 53 -2.80 12.38 14.50
C LEU A 53 -2.40 11.47 13.32
N LEU A 54 -1.20 10.92 13.36
CA LEU A 54 -0.72 9.93 12.39
C LEU A 54 -1.55 8.63 12.45
N LEU A 55 -1.92 8.19 13.64
CA LEU A 55 -2.80 7.04 13.84
C LEU A 55 -4.21 7.30 13.27
N VAL A 56 -4.81 8.46 13.58
CA VAL A 56 -6.13 8.86 13.07
C VAL A 56 -6.11 8.99 11.55
N TYR A 57 -5.05 9.58 10.99
CA TYR A 57 -4.87 9.71 9.56
C TYR A 57 -4.76 8.35 8.86
N SER A 58 -3.99 7.44 9.45
CA SER A 58 -3.84 6.06 8.97
C SER A 58 -5.18 5.32 8.97
N VAL A 59 -5.98 5.45 10.04
CA VAL A 59 -7.34 4.89 10.10
C VAL A 59 -8.26 5.54 9.07
N ALA A 60 -8.16 6.86 8.88
CA ALA A 60 -8.92 7.56 7.88
C ALA A 60 -8.56 7.06 6.47
N SER A 61 -7.31 6.68 6.18
CA SER A 61 -6.92 6.20 4.84
C SER A 61 -7.61 4.89 4.41
N ILE A 62 -8.23 4.16 5.35
CA ILE A 62 -8.94 2.90 5.11
C ILE A 62 -10.10 3.08 4.10
N PRO A 63 -11.04 4.02 4.28
CA PRO A 63 -12.06 4.32 3.27
C PRO A 63 -11.50 4.61 1.88
N LEU A 64 -10.39 5.33 1.77
CA LEU A 64 -9.75 5.63 0.47
C LEU A 64 -9.17 4.37 -0.18
N ALA A 65 -8.56 3.49 0.60
CA ALA A 65 -8.12 2.17 0.12
C ALA A 65 -9.31 1.35 -0.39
N LEU A 66 -10.42 1.31 0.36
CA LEU A 66 -11.63 0.60 -0.04
C LEU A 66 -12.28 1.18 -1.29
N LEU A 67 -12.33 2.51 -1.42
CA LEU A 67 -12.75 3.22 -2.63
C LEU A 67 -11.93 2.78 -3.84
N THR A 68 -10.62 2.85 -3.71
CA THR A 68 -9.68 2.48 -4.78
C THR A 68 -9.87 1.02 -5.19
N HIS A 69 -9.91 0.10 -4.22
CA HIS A 69 -10.12 -1.31 -4.52
C HIS A 69 -11.47 -1.58 -5.21
N GLY A 70 -12.53 -0.95 -4.73
CA GLY A 70 -13.88 -1.11 -5.28
C GLY A 70 -13.94 -0.68 -6.73
N GLU A 71 -13.45 0.53 -7.03
CA GLU A 71 -13.49 1.07 -8.38
C GLU A 71 -12.61 0.31 -9.37
N VAL A 72 -11.41 -0.11 -8.97
CA VAL A 72 -10.49 -0.84 -9.85
C VAL A 72 -11.04 -2.22 -10.23
N LEU A 73 -11.77 -2.87 -9.33
CA LEU A 73 -12.22 -4.24 -9.51
C LEU A 73 -13.63 -4.38 -10.07
N ARG A 74 -14.54 -3.48 -9.69
CA ARG A 74 -15.97 -3.54 -10.06
C ARG A 74 -16.42 -2.36 -10.91
N GLY A 75 -15.53 -1.39 -11.15
CA GLY A 75 -15.87 -0.18 -11.86
C GLY A 75 -16.78 0.74 -11.05
N PRO A 76 -17.53 1.63 -11.73
CA PRO A 76 -18.19 2.76 -11.09
C PRO A 76 -19.25 2.51 -10.01
N SER A 77 -19.85 1.33 -10.01
CA SER A 77 -20.97 0.96 -9.12
C SER A 77 -20.52 0.21 -7.85
N ALA A 78 -19.22 0.14 -7.58
CA ALA A 78 -18.67 -0.67 -6.49
C ALA A 78 -19.13 -0.30 -5.07
N PHE A 79 -19.73 0.88 -4.89
CA PHE A 79 -20.18 1.42 -3.59
C PHE A 79 -21.63 1.14 -3.22
N ASP A 80 -22.31 0.27 -3.96
CA ASP A 80 -23.68 -0.09 -3.59
C ASP A 80 -23.71 -0.84 -2.25
N ALA A 81 -24.56 -0.39 -1.32
CA ALA A 81 -24.63 -0.85 0.07
C ALA A 81 -24.84 -2.38 0.21
N GLN A 82 -25.37 -3.03 -0.83
CA GLN A 82 -25.50 -4.49 -0.92
C GLN A 82 -24.14 -5.23 -0.91
N THR A 83 -23.05 -4.58 -1.33
CA THR A 83 -21.76 -5.24 -1.57
C THR A 83 -20.72 -5.07 -0.46
N LEU A 84 -20.82 -4.03 0.38
CA LEU A 84 -20.04 -3.92 1.62
C LEU A 84 -20.54 -4.94 2.67
N GLY A 85 -21.82 -5.32 2.57
CA GLY A 85 -22.48 -6.23 3.49
C GLY A 85 -22.68 -5.64 4.88
N GLN A 86 -23.72 -6.11 5.57
CA GLN A 86 -24.05 -5.64 6.91
C GLN A 86 -23.36 -6.55 7.96
N GLY A 87 -22.67 -5.95 8.94
CA GLY A 87 -22.17 -6.66 10.13
C GLY A 87 -20.76 -6.29 10.61
N ALA A 88 -20.58 -6.24 11.94
CA ALA A 88 -19.34 -5.86 12.61
C ALA A 88 -18.14 -6.77 12.26
N GLY A 89 -18.36 -8.07 12.06
CA GLY A 89 -17.30 -9.03 11.69
C GLY A 89 -16.66 -8.78 10.32
N ARG A 90 -17.38 -8.15 9.39
CA ARG A 90 -16.81 -7.75 8.08
C ARG A 90 -15.97 -6.49 8.20
N MET A 91 -16.40 -5.50 9.00
CA MET A 91 -15.61 -4.28 9.26
C MET A 91 -14.27 -4.62 9.93
N VAL A 92 -14.26 -5.53 10.91
CA VAL A 92 -13.03 -6.02 11.54
C VAL A 92 -12.14 -6.74 10.52
N GLY A 93 -12.72 -7.55 9.63
CA GLY A 93 -11.98 -8.21 8.55
C GLY A 93 -11.34 -7.23 7.56
N TYR A 94 -12.05 -6.17 7.18
CA TYR A 94 -11.50 -5.09 6.36
C TYR A 94 -10.39 -4.33 7.08
N LEU A 95 -10.58 -4.00 8.37
CA LEU A 95 -9.57 -3.34 9.19
C LEU A 95 -8.26 -4.15 9.25
N LEU A 96 -8.35 -5.46 9.53
CA LEU A 96 -7.18 -6.34 9.60
C LEU A 96 -6.46 -6.43 8.25
N ASP A 97 -7.20 -6.59 7.15
CA ASP A 97 -6.62 -6.71 5.82
C ASP A 97 -6.00 -5.36 5.36
N THR A 98 -6.58 -4.22 5.74
CA THR A 98 -5.99 -2.90 5.48
C THR A 98 -4.75 -2.65 6.33
N ILE A 99 -4.72 -3.06 7.60
CA ILE A 99 -3.50 -3.00 8.43
C ILE A 99 -2.37 -3.80 7.79
N LEU A 100 -2.66 -4.99 7.27
CA LEU A 100 -1.65 -5.81 6.59
C LEU A 100 -1.16 -5.20 5.29
N ILE A 101 -2.01 -4.47 4.56
CA ILE A 101 -1.57 -3.69 3.40
C ILE A 101 -0.74 -2.49 3.81
N GLY A 102 -1.12 -1.79 4.89
CA GLY A 102 -0.30 -0.73 5.47
C GLY A 102 1.07 -1.25 5.88
N LEU A 103 1.13 -2.42 6.52
CA LEU A 103 2.38 -3.12 6.84
C LEU A 103 3.14 -3.52 5.58
N ALA A 104 2.49 -4.14 4.59
CA ALA A 104 3.14 -4.56 3.35
C ALA A 104 3.70 -3.36 2.57
N ALA A 105 2.93 -2.27 2.45
CA ALA A 105 3.32 -1.04 1.78
C ALA A 105 4.45 -0.33 2.55
N GLY A 106 4.28 -0.14 3.86
CA GLY A 106 5.26 0.50 4.73
C GLY A 106 6.58 -0.26 4.78
N LEU A 107 6.55 -1.58 5.00
CA LEU A 107 7.75 -2.41 4.98
C LEU A 107 8.42 -2.41 3.60
N SER A 108 7.65 -2.44 2.51
CA SER A 108 8.22 -2.34 1.15
C SER A 108 8.85 -0.97 0.88
N ALA A 109 8.38 0.09 1.55
CA ALA A 109 8.97 1.42 1.50
C ALA A 109 10.24 1.54 2.34
N LEU A 110 10.36 0.75 3.42
CA LEU A 110 11.57 0.70 4.23
C LEU A 110 12.71 -0.02 3.51
N VAL A 111 12.43 -1.02 2.68
CA VAL A 111 13.45 -1.74 1.88
C VAL A 111 14.38 -0.78 1.08
N PRO A 112 13.88 0.15 0.25
CA PRO A 112 14.73 1.09 -0.48
C PRO A 112 15.44 2.07 0.45
N ILE A 113 14.83 2.49 1.57
CA ILE A 113 15.48 3.37 2.55
C ILE A 113 16.73 2.69 3.13
N PHE A 114 16.59 1.44 3.57
CA PHE A 114 17.73 0.66 4.06
C PHE A 114 18.75 0.37 2.96
N ALA A 115 18.31 0.06 1.74
CA ALA A 115 19.21 -0.14 0.61
C ALA A 115 20.04 1.11 0.28
N ILE A 116 19.43 2.31 0.30
CA ILE A 116 20.12 3.58 0.10
C ILE A 116 21.10 3.84 1.25
N ALA A 117 20.67 3.64 2.50
CA ALA A 117 21.51 3.83 3.68
C ALA A 117 22.74 2.89 3.71
N MET A 118 22.59 1.65 3.21
CA MET A 118 23.70 0.71 3.02
C MET A 118 24.71 1.22 1.98
N LEU A 119 24.22 1.81 0.89
CA LEU A 119 25.06 2.27 -0.22
C LEU A 119 25.75 3.62 0.09
N SER A 120 25.13 4.48 0.89
CA SER A 120 25.67 5.80 1.21
C SER A 120 26.71 5.79 2.33
N GLY A 121 26.83 4.69 3.08
CA GLY A 121 27.79 4.55 4.20
C GLY A 121 27.53 5.49 5.39
N SER A 122 26.47 6.28 5.33
CA SER A 122 26.15 7.38 6.25
C SER A 122 24.89 7.07 7.06
N ALA A 123 24.83 5.90 7.68
CA ALA A 123 23.76 5.59 8.61
C ALA A 123 24.26 5.76 10.06
N PRO A 124 23.62 6.60 10.89
CA PRO A 124 23.82 6.57 12.35
C PRO A 124 23.16 5.32 12.99
N LEU A 125 22.75 4.34 12.17
CA LEU A 125 22.05 3.12 12.55
C LEU A 125 23.07 1.98 12.72
N GLY A 126 23.87 2.05 13.78
CA GLY A 126 24.65 0.92 14.27
C GLY A 126 25.81 0.45 13.39
N THR A 127 26.41 -0.67 13.79
CA THR A 127 27.45 -1.33 12.98
C THR A 127 26.85 -1.84 11.66
N GLY A 128 27.63 -1.92 10.57
CA GLY A 128 27.12 -2.39 9.27
C GLY A 128 26.40 -3.76 9.31
N LEU A 129 26.71 -4.59 10.31
CA LEU A 129 26.03 -5.85 10.60
C LEU A 129 24.57 -5.66 11.05
N GLU A 130 24.29 -4.67 11.92
CA GLU A 130 22.94 -4.35 12.40
C GLU A 130 22.05 -3.91 11.24
N LEU A 131 22.59 -3.10 10.33
CA LEU A 131 21.86 -2.59 9.18
C LEU A 131 21.50 -3.71 8.19
N VAL A 132 22.41 -4.69 7.98
CA VAL A 132 22.14 -5.92 7.22
C VAL A 132 21.04 -6.76 7.89
N LEU A 133 21.11 -6.93 9.21
CA LEU A 133 20.11 -7.68 9.97
C LEU A 133 18.72 -7.04 9.87
N VAL A 134 18.63 -5.72 10.04
CA VAL A 134 17.37 -4.98 9.92
C VAL A 134 16.83 -5.08 8.50
N PHE A 135 17.67 -4.92 7.48
CA PHE A 135 17.27 -5.09 6.08
C PHE A 135 16.69 -6.50 5.81
N LEU A 136 17.34 -7.54 6.32
CA LEU A 136 16.87 -8.92 6.20
C LEU A 136 15.52 -9.12 6.88
N VAL A 137 15.37 -8.63 8.13
CA VAL A 137 14.10 -8.71 8.87
C VAL A 137 12.99 -7.99 8.10
N VAL A 138 13.20 -6.74 7.70
CA VAL A 138 12.22 -5.95 6.94
C VAL A 138 11.81 -6.67 5.66
N THR A 139 12.78 -7.22 4.92
CA THR A 139 12.52 -7.97 3.69
C THR A 139 11.70 -9.23 3.94
N VAL A 140 12.04 -10.01 4.98
CA VAL A 140 11.28 -11.22 5.34
C VAL A 140 9.86 -10.85 5.74
N VAL A 141 9.68 -9.82 6.58
CA VAL A 141 8.33 -9.40 7.00
C VAL A 141 7.54 -8.84 5.81
N ALA A 142 8.17 -8.10 4.89
CA ALA A 142 7.51 -7.64 3.65
C ALA A 142 7.05 -8.82 2.77
N VAL A 143 7.86 -9.88 2.65
CA VAL A 143 7.48 -11.12 1.96
C VAL A 143 6.29 -11.79 2.65
N VAL A 144 6.30 -11.83 3.98
CA VAL A 144 5.22 -12.43 4.77
C VAL A 144 3.94 -11.59 4.70
N ALA A 145 4.03 -10.26 4.63
CA ALA A 145 2.87 -9.37 4.57
C ALA A 145 2.27 -9.24 3.15
N SER A 146 3.09 -9.37 2.10
CA SER A 146 2.68 -9.15 0.70
C SER A 146 1.74 -10.22 0.12
N ARG A 147 1.86 -11.49 0.54
CA ARG A 147 0.94 -12.55 0.05
C ARG A 147 -0.45 -12.45 0.69
N PRO A 148 -0.57 -12.31 2.03
CA PRO A 148 -1.84 -12.07 2.69
C PRO A 148 -2.56 -10.79 2.25
N ALA A 149 -1.82 -9.79 1.77
CA ALA A 149 -2.39 -8.55 1.22
C ALA A 149 -3.35 -8.79 0.03
N LEU A 150 -3.26 -9.94 -0.65
CA LEU A 150 -4.23 -10.34 -1.70
C LEU A 150 -5.64 -10.63 -1.16
N ARG A 151 -5.83 -10.74 0.16
CA ARG A 151 -7.15 -10.94 0.75
C ARG A 151 -8.05 -9.72 0.64
N LEU A 152 -7.50 -8.51 0.77
CA LEU A 152 -8.31 -7.30 0.66
C LEU A 152 -9.02 -7.19 -0.71
N PRO A 153 -8.34 -7.31 -1.87
CA PRO A 153 -9.03 -7.29 -3.15
C PRO A 153 -10.01 -8.47 -3.32
N SER A 154 -9.74 -9.65 -2.73
CA SER A 154 -10.69 -10.78 -2.75
C SER A 154 -12.01 -10.45 -2.03
N ARG A 155 -11.93 -9.82 -0.85
CA ARG A 155 -13.12 -9.40 -0.08
C ARG A 155 -13.90 -8.34 -0.82
N VAL A 156 -13.19 -7.38 -1.41
CA VAL A 156 -13.79 -6.32 -2.22
C VAL A 156 -14.46 -6.89 -3.46
N LEU A 157 -14.07 -8.06 -3.97
CA LEU A 157 -14.79 -8.73 -5.04
C LEU A 157 -16.00 -9.54 -4.58
N GLY A 158 -16.18 -9.73 -3.27
CA GLY A 158 -17.25 -10.56 -2.71
C GLY A 158 -16.91 -12.05 -2.71
N ASP A 159 -15.65 -12.38 -2.99
CA ASP A 159 -15.10 -13.74 -3.01
C ASP A 159 -13.97 -13.84 -1.96
N PRO A 160 -14.33 -13.78 -0.65
CA PRO A 160 -13.34 -13.68 0.41
C PRO A 160 -12.53 -14.98 0.53
N ILE A 161 -11.24 -14.92 0.22
CA ILE A 161 -10.34 -16.07 0.36
C ILE A 161 -9.79 -16.20 1.79
N SER A 162 -9.50 -17.42 2.21
CA SER A 162 -8.77 -17.72 3.45
C SER A 162 -7.30 -17.29 3.38
N TRP A 163 -6.64 -17.15 4.54
CA TRP A 163 -5.20 -16.86 4.62
C TRP A 163 -4.35 -17.88 3.85
N ALA A 164 -4.69 -19.17 3.98
CA ALA A 164 -3.98 -20.24 3.30
C ALA A 164 -4.12 -20.15 1.78
N GLN A 165 -5.30 -19.79 1.26
CA GLN A 165 -5.52 -19.55 -0.17
C GLN A 165 -4.73 -18.35 -0.68
N ALA A 166 -4.76 -17.22 0.03
CA ALA A 166 -3.97 -16.03 -0.32
C ALA A 166 -2.46 -16.33 -0.37
N TRP A 167 -1.97 -17.08 0.62
CA TRP A 167 -0.58 -17.50 0.68
C TRP A 167 -0.18 -18.39 -0.49
N ARG A 168 -1.02 -19.38 -0.83
CA ARG A 168 -0.81 -20.27 -1.98
C ARG A 168 -0.85 -19.50 -3.29
N LEU A 169 -1.81 -18.58 -3.45
CA LEU A 169 -1.99 -17.76 -4.64
C LEU A 169 -0.75 -16.87 -4.91
N GLY A 170 -0.16 -16.31 -3.84
CA GLY A 170 1.04 -15.47 -3.93
C GLY A 170 2.38 -16.23 -4.04
N LYS A 171 2.42 -17.56 -3.81
CA LYS A 171 3.69 -18.32 -3.72
C LYS A 171 4.55 -18.23 -4.99
N GLY A 172 3.93 -18.30 -6.17
CA GLY A 172 4.63 -18.19 -7.46
C GLY A 172 5.01 -16.76 -7.86
N ASN A 173 4.44 -15.76 -7.18
CA ASN A 173 4.49 -14.35 -7.57
C ASN A 173 5.01 -13.43 -6.47
N THR A 174 5.63 -14.00 -5.44
CA THR A 174 6.09 -13.26 -4.26
C THR A 174 7.03 -12.12 -4.62
N LEU A 175 7.98 -12.36 -5.53
CA LEU A 175 8.89 -11.33 -5.98
C LEU A 175 8.13 -10.16 -6.63
N ALA A 176 7.14 -10.43 -7.48
CA ALA A 176 6.32 -9.38 -8.08
C ALA A 176 5.46 -8.64 -7.03
N LEU A 177 4.94 -9.35 -6.03
CA LEU A 177 4.13 -8.77 -4.95
C LEU A 177 4.93 -7.89 -3.98
N VAL A 178 6.24 -8.12 -3.86
CA VAL A 178 7.17 -7.27 -3.09
C VAL A 178 7.73 -6.15 -3.98
N LEU A 179 8.17 -6.47 -5.19
CA LEU A 179 8.75 -5.50 -6.13
C LEU A 179 7.74 -4.46 -6.61
N GLY A 180 6.46 -4.80 -6.74
CA GLY A 180 5.43 -3.83 -7.15
C GLY A 180 5.34 -2.63 -6.19
N PRO A 181 4.99 -2.86 -4.91
CA PRO A 181 5.00 -1.81 -3.89
C PRO A 181 6.35 -1.13 -3.74
N PHE A 182 7.47 -1.86 -3.84
CA PHE A 182 8.81 -1.29 -3.86
C PHE A 182 9.00 -0.26 -4.99
N LEU A 183 8.65 -0.63 -6.23
CA LEU A 183 8.78 0.24 -7.41
C LEU A 183 7.83 1.45 -7.36
N ILE A 184 6.67 1.30 -6.70
CA ILE A 184 5.74 2.41 -6.41
C ILE A 184 6.36 3.37 -5.39
N SER A 185 7.07 2.85 -4.39
CA SER A 185 7.66 3.64 -3.30
C SER A 185 8.87 4.45 -3.74
N LEU A 186 9.69 3.92 -4.66
CA LEU A 186 10.90 4.60 -5.16
C LEU A 186 10.70 6.06 -5.63
N PRO A 187 9.79 6.37 -6.57
CA PRO A 187 9.60 7.75 -7.02
C PRO A 187 9.05 8.65 -5.91
N ILE A 188 8.25 8.09 -4.99
CA ILE A 188 7.71 8.83 -3.84
C ILE A 188 8.83 9.23 -2.88
N LEU A 189 9.70 8.28 -2.53
CA LEU A 189 10.87 8.53 -1.71
C LEU A 189 11.84 9.50 -2.38
N LEU A 190 12.03 9.41 -3.70
CA LEU A 190 12.86 10.36 -4.43
C LEU A 190 12.32 11.79 -4.30
N VAL A 191 11.00 11.98 -4.46
CA VAL A 191 10.36 13.29 -4.27
C VAL A 191 10.54 13.77 -2.84
N GLU A 192 10.32 12.90 -1.84
CA GLU A 192 10.52 13.24 -0.43
C GLU A 192 11.96 13.67 -0.13
N GLN A 193 12.96 12.94 -0.65
CA GLN A 193 14.38 13.30 -0.51
C GLN A 193 14.73 14.63 -1.20
N ILE A 194 14.19 14.88 -2.39
CA ILE A 194 14.37 16.17 -3.09
C ILE A 194 13.77 17.30 -2.25
N VAL A 195 12.58 17.10 -1.69
CA VAL A 195 11.92 18.09 -0.83
C VAL A 195 12.76 18.34 0.43
N GLN A 196 13.27 17.30 1.09
CA GLN A 196 14.18 17.43 2.25
C GLN A 196 15.40 18.31 1.96
N LEU A 197 15.91 18.29 0.73
CA LEU A 197 17.05 19.12 0.33
C LEU A 197 16.69 20.58 0.03
N LEU A 198 15.42 20.88 -0.23
CA LEU A 198 14.97 22.18 -0.77
C LEU A 198 14.15 23.00 0.21
N VAL A 199 13.52 22.38 1.21
CA VAL A 199 12.59 23.07 2.14
C VAL A 199 12.84 22.69 3.61
N PRO A 200 12.41 23.54 4.56
CA PRO A 200 12.45 23.24 5.99
C PRO A 200 11.73 21.93 6.38
N GLU A 201 12.16 21.32 7.48
CA GLU A 201 11.63 20.04 7.99
C GLU A 201 10.10 20.04 8.16
N THR A 202 9.50 21.16 8.59
CA THR A 202 8.04 21.27 8.73
C THR A 202 7.29 21.12 7.40
N LEU A 203 7.89 21.53 6.28
CA LEU A 203 7.31 21.32 4.95
C LEU A 203 7.57 19.89 4.45
N VAL A 204 8.66 19.26 4.88
CA VAL A 204 8.91 17.84 4.63
C VAL A 204 7.80 17.00 5.23
N ASP A 205 7.48 17.19 6.51
CA ASP A 205 6.42 16.43 7.19
C ASP A 205 5.06 16.55 6.48
N VAL A 206 4.72 17.77 6.03
CA VAL A 206 3.51 18.03 5.23
C VAL A 206 3.53 17.23 3.92
N VAL A 207 4.64 17.25 3.20
CA VAL A 207 4.77 16.51 1.95
C VAL A 207 4.67 15.01 2.20
N SER A 208 5.35 14.47 3.21
CA SER A 208 5.29 13.04 3.56
C SER A 208 3.87 12.60 3.92
N MET A 209 3.11 13.42 4.66
CA MET A 209 1.71 13.13 4.98
C MET A 209 0.79 13.14 3.76
N VAL A 210 1.10 13.94 2.72
CA VAL A 210 0.33 13.95 1.46
C VAL A 210 0.72 12.81 0.53
N LEU A 211 2.01 12.46 0.49
CA LEU A 211 2.53 11.40 -0.37
C LEU A 211 2.14 9.99 0.09
N LEU A 212 1.99 9.79 1.41
CA LEU A 212 1.61 8.49 1.99
C LEU A 212 0.27 7.94 1.43
N PRO A 213 -0.84 8.70 1.38
CA PRO A 213 -2.07 8.25 0.72
C PRO A 213 -1.88 7.90 -0.75
N VAL A 214 -1.06 8.65 -1.49
CA VAL A 214 -0.78 8.38 -2.91
C VAL A 214 -0.11 7.01 -3.04
N GLN A 215 0.86 6.72 -2.19
CA GLN A 215 1.52 5.41 -2.12
C GLN A 215 0.54 4.29 -1.80
N ILE A 216 -0.35 4.50 -0.83
CA ILE A 216 -1.38 3.54 -0.43
C ILE A 216 -2.32 3.27 -1.60
N VAL A 217 -2.87 4.31 -2.24
CA VAL A 217 -3.77 4.19 -3.39
C VAL A 217 -3.10 3.41 -4.52
N LEU A 218 -1.86 3.74 -4.88
CA LEU A 218 -1.12 3.02 -5.92
C LEU A 218 -0.87 1.55 -5.55
N THR A 219 -0.51 1.28 -4.29
CA THR A 219 -0.30 -0.08 -3.79
C THR A 219 -1.59 -0.89 -3.83
N CYS A 220 -2.70 -0.29 -3.40
CA CYS A 220 -4.04 -0.88 -3.46
C CYS A 220 -4.46 -1.20 -4.91
N ALA A 221 -4.24 -0.25 -5.84
CA ALA A 221 -4.50 -0.46 -7.25
C ALA A 221 -3.65 -1.61 -7.83
N PHE A 222 -2.36 -1.66 -7.47
CA PHE A 222 -1.47 -2.75 -7.90
C PHE A 222 -1.92 -4.11 -7.38
N LEU A 223 -2.22 -4.23 -6.08
CA LEU A 223 -2.71 -5.47 -5.48
C LEU A 223 -4.03 -5.93 -6.09
N SER A 224 -4.90 -5.00 -6.47
CA SER A 224 -6.16 -5.28 -7.17
C SER A 224 -5.91 -5.88 -8.56
N VAL A 225 -5.03 -5.25 -9.34
CA VAL A 225 -4.67 -5.74 -10.68
C VAL A 225 -4.00 -7.11 -10.58
N ALA A 226 -3.05 -7.26 -9.67
CA ALA A 226 -2.35 -8.52 -9.40
C ALA A 226 -3.35 -9.64 -9.01
N TYR A 227 -4.26 -9.36 -8.08
CA TYR A 227 -5.28 -10.32 -7.68
C TYR A 227 -6.18 -10.71 -8.85
N GLY A 228 -6.68 -9.73 -9.62
CA GLY A 228 -7.55 -9.99 -10.78
C GLY A 228 -6.88 -10.87 -11.83
N GLN A 229 -5.60 -10.64 -12.11
CA GLN A 229 -4.81 -11.48 -13.02
C GLN A 229 -4.63 -12.91 -12.48
N LEU A 230 -4.24 -13.03 -11.20
CA LEU A 230 -4.05 -14.33 -10.56
C LEU A 230 -5.36 -15.14 -10.49
N ARG A 231 -6.48 -14.47 -10.23
CA ARG A 231 -7.82 -15.06 -10.20
C ARG A 231 -8.25 -15.56 -11.59
N ARG A 232 -8.03 -14.76 -12.64
CA ARG A 232 -8.31 -15.17 -14.03
C ARG A 232 -7.48 -16.38 -14.46
N ALA A 233 -6.21 -16.45 -14.03
CA ALA A 233 -5.35 -17.59 -14.28
C ALA A 233 -5.68 -18.82 -13.42
N ASN A 234 -6.45 -18.65 -12.34
CA ASN A 234 -6.84 -19.71 -11.41
C ASN A 234 -8.35 -19.62 -11.09
N PRO A 235 -9.22 -19.91 -12.08
CA PRO A 235 -10.68 -19.78 -11.91
C PRO A 235 -11.27 -20.75 -10.90
N GLU A 236 -10.55 -21.83 -10.55
CA GLU A 236 -10.98 -22.85 -9.58
C GLU A 236 -10.70 -22.50 -8.11
N LEU A 237 -10.09 -21.33 -7.84
CA LEU A 237 -10.10 -20.77 -6.48
C LEU A 237 -11.50 -20.35 -6.06
#